data_AF-A0A1H1VNI7-F1
#
_entry.id   AF-A0A1H1VNI7-F1
#
_cell.length_a   1.000
_cell.length_b   1.000
_cell.length_c   1.000
_cell.angle_alpha   90.00
_cell.angle_beta   90.00
_cell.angle_gamma   90.00
#
_symmetry.space_group_name_H-M   'P 1'
#
loop_
_entity.id
_entity.type
_entity.pdbx_description
1 polymer ?
#
loop_
_entity_poly.entity_id
_entity_poly.type
_entity_poly.pdbx_seq_one_letter_code
_entity_poly.pdbx_strand_id
1 'polypeptide(L)'
;MNVVRALAKPAVLVSAAVLLALGSTAALSAAGADDETLRLHLGSDGTRFVYSNGGDPITQTIPAPRNCRVSIDGALATITGTDQGPGLKDGSIGIKSGGSTGVPCARVDNTEELTVALKGVPDAISASLDLELKGEVLLDIVVSLGSTPVDTFQVRSGDEIVPGEGVNGSGTEPFTATATSAEPIVNCRNASNSGPDAGPADNCYVTIEPSSAFDTVLLRPAEGEVSLEGSADFGNNPAFDTIFTLGSGFDGELGCTEADNTATIEEGTVFGSFTRLENSDGSDCVLKPYTLDVDIAAETISFVPVDNEGAPQPATYQATLKFAPQNSANPFTSQLEYDQDGDGPLGFEDMPWCTGDPFTNPDAPGSINTSVIPAGDTWCIVSEGTEIASATQTRTTWNAVGIGDPYFR
;
A
#
# COMPACT_ATOMS: atom_id res chain seq x y z
N MET A 1 63.04 -62.62 -26.06
CA MET A 1 64.00 -62.44 -24.96
C MET A 1 63.68 -61.13 -24.26
N ASN A 2 63.68 -61.17 -22.92
CA ASN A 2 63.51 -60.09 -21.95
C ASN A 2 64.10 -58.74 -22.43
N VAL A 3 63.62 -57.56 -22.01
CA VAL A 3 63.73 -57.03 -20.65
C VAL A 3 62.85 -55.78 -20.48
N VAL A 4 62.26 -55.68 -19.29
CA VAL A 4 61.53 -54.59 -18.64
C VAL A 4 62.27 -53.23 -18.67
N ARG A 5 61.56 -52.13 -18.89
CA ARG A 5 61.90 -50.81 -18.30
C ARG A 5 60.64 -50.00 -17.98
N ALA A 6 60.38 -49.87 -16.69
CA ALA A 6 59.59 -48.77 -16.12
C ALA A 6 60.47 -47.52 -16.02
N LEU A 7 59.90 -46.31 -16.14
CA LEU A 7 60.17 -45.20 -15.21
C LEU A 7 59.24 -44.00 -15.44
N ALA A 8 58.66 -43.54 -14.33
CA ALA A 8 58.37 -42.17 -13.93
C ALA A 8 57.46 -41.27 -14.81
N LYS A 9 56.29 -40.91 -14.24
CA LYS A 9 55.63 -39.61 -14.50
C LYS A 9 55.75 -38.73 -13.24
N PRO A 10 55.99 -37.42 -13.41
CA PRO A 10 56.20 -36.49 -12.29
C PRO A 10 54.87 -36.07 -11.65
N ALA A 11 54.96 -35.79 -10.35
CA ALA A 11 53.93 -35.13 -9.55
C ALA A 11 53.78 -33.67 -10.00
N VAL A 12 52.53 -33.25 -10.23
CA VAL A 12 52.16 -31.84 -10.34
C VAL A 12 51.51 -31.45 -9.01
N LEU A 13 52.23 -30.64 -8.24
CA LEU A 13 51.70 -29.88 -7.10
C LEU A 13 50.81 -28.77 -7.66
N VAL A 14 49.51 -28.81 -7.37
CA VAL A 14 48.61 -27.66 -7.50
C VAL A 14 48.39 -27.11 -6.09
N SER A 15 48.95 -25.95 -5.82
CA SER A 15 48.72 -25.18 -4.61
C SER A 15 47.29 -24.63 -4.63
N ALA A 16 46.43 -25.12 -3.73
CA ALA A 16 45.15 -24.50 -3.45
C ALA A 16 45.38 -23.29 -2.52
N ALA A 17 45.26 -22.08 -3.08
CA ALA A 17 45.17 -20.85 -2.30
C ALA A 17 43.73 -20.74 -1.77
N VAL A 18 43.55 -20.94 -0.47
CA VAL A 18 42.31 -20.65 0.25
C VAL A 18 42.22 -19.13 0.40
N LEU A 19 41.46 -18.47 -0.46
CA LEU A 19 40.96 -17.12 -0.18
C LEU A 19 39.79 -17.25 0.80
N LEU A 20 40.02 -16.89 2.06
CA LEU A 20 38.95 -16.52 2.97
C LEU A 20 38.30 -15.23 2.46
N ALA A 21 37.20 -15.36 1.74
CA ALA A 21 36.26 -14.27 1.54
C ALA A 21 35.50 -14.06 2.85
N LEU A 22 35.91 -13.06 3.62
CA LEU A 22 35.09 -12.47 4.67
C LEU A 22 33.90 -11.80 3.97
N GLY A 23 32.81 -12.53 3.82
CA GLY A 23 31.51 -11.98 3.44
C GLY A 23 31.06 -11.05 4.55
N SER A 24 31.26 -9.75 4.34
CA SER A 24 30.59 -8.70 5.08
C SER A 24 29.09 -8.82 4.80
N THR A 25 28.36 -9.45 5.72
CA THR A 25 26.91 -9.29 5.82
C THR A 25 26.67 -7.80 6.03
N ALA A 26 26.16 -7.12 5.00
CA ALA A 26 25.58 -5.81 5.18
C ALA A 26 24.42 -6.02 6.17
N ALA A 27 24.64 -5.59 7.41
CA ALA A 27 23.54 -5.38 8.32
C ALA A 27 22.70 -4.27 7.68
N LEU A 28 21.54 -4.63 7.11
CA LEU A 28 20.49 -3.66 6.86
C LEU A 28 20.16 -3.08 8.24
N SER A 29 20.69 -1.89 8.50
CA SER A 29 20.16 -1.06 9.55
C SER A 29 18.71 -0.75 9.16
N ALA A 30 17.76 -1.21 9.97
CA ALA A 30 16.42 -0.67 9.99
C ALA A 30 16.54 0.84 10.27
N ALA A 31 16.67 1.63 9.21
CA ALA A 31 16.21 3.00 9.24
C ALA A 31 14.72 2.91 9.57
N GLY A 32 14.25 3.67 10.55
CA GLY A 32 12.82 3.70 10.86
C GLY A 32 12.07 3.91 9.55
N ALA A 33 11.10 3.04 9.28
CA ALA A 33 10.30 3.15 8.07
C ALA A 33 9.68 4.55 8.09
N ASP A 34 10.14 5.42 7.20
CA ASP A 34 9.42 6.66 6.94
C ASP A 34 8.01 6.24 6.48
N ASP A 35 6.98 6.91 6.99
CA ASP A 35 5.60 6.58 6.66
C ASP A 35 5.43 6.51 5.13
N GLU A 36 4.77 5.46 4.66
CA GLU A 36 4.43 5.29 3.26
C GLU A 36 3.45 6.39 2.85
N THR A 37 3.75 7.12 1.78
CA THR A 37 2.96 8.31 1.39
C THR A 37 2.70 8.37 -0.10
N LEU A 38 1.51 8.86 -0.46
CA LEU A 38 1.24 9.46 -1.76
C LEU A 38 1.10 10.97 -1.59
N ARG A 39 1.87 11.75 -2.34
CA ARG A 39 1.89 13.22 -2.24
C ARG A 39 1.44 13.86 -3.53
N LEU A 40 0.46 14.75 -3.47
CA LEU A 40 0.09 15.68 -4.53
C LEU A 40 0.91 16.97 -4.38
N HIS A 41 1.80 17.18 -5.33
CA HIS A 41 2.66 18.34 -5.40
C HIS A 41 2.24 19.23 -6.58
N LEU A 42 1.95 20.51 -6.30
CA LEU A 42 1.49 21.51 -7.26
C LEU A 42 2.41 22.74 -7.31
N GLY A 43 3.71 22.53 -7.10
CA GLY A 43 4.70 23.57 -7.09
C GLY A 43 5.14 24.08 -8.48
N SER A 44 5.89 25.19 -8.46
CA SER A 44 6.53 25.78 -9.63
C SER A 44 7.63 24.90 -10.25
N ASP A 45 8.16 23.93 -9.51
CA ASP A 45 9.11 22.91 -9.98
C ASP A 45 8.41 21.67 -10.57
N GLY A 46 7.09 21.57 -10.48
CA GLY A 46 6.30 20.62 -11.24
C GLY A 46 4.94 20.28 -10.61
N THR A 47 4.07 19.69 -11.42
CA THR A 47 2.74 19.23 -11.00
C THR A 47 2.67 17.71 -11.11
N ARG A 48 2.59 17.00 -9.99
CA ARG A 48 2.76 15.54 -9.95
C ARG A 48 2.18 14.91 -8.69
N PHE A 49 1.87 13.63 -8.78
CA PHE A 49 1.80 12.73 -7.63
C PHE A 49 3.13 12.01 -7.46
N VAL A 50 3.55 11.82 -6.20
CA VAL A 50 4.76 11.07 -5.84
C VAL A 50 4.40 10.05 -4.77
N TYR A 51 4.57 8.77 -5.09
CA TYR A 51 4.45 7.66 -4.15
C TYR A 51 5.83 7.30 -3.59
N SER A 52 5.93 7.12 -2.28
CA SER A 52 7.17 6.84 -1.55
C SER A 52 6.95 5.83 -0.44
N ASN A 53 7.70 4.73 -0.46
CA ASN A 53 7.60 3.60 0.47
C ASN A 53 8.99 3.12 0.97
N GLY A 54 9.94 4.05 1.08
CA GLY A 54 11.35 3.74 1.39
C GLY A 54 12.20 3.29 0.19
N GLY A 55 11.58 3.00 -0.96
CA GLY A 55 12.25 2.75 -2.26
C GLY A 55 12.45 4.00 -3.12
N ASP A 56 12.82 3.78 -4.40
CA ASP A 56 12.86 4.85 -5.40
C ASP A 56 11.43 5.39 -5.65
N PRO A 57 11.18 6.71 -5.54
CA PRO A 57 9.82 7.23 -5.67
C PRO A 57 9.19 7.01 -7.04
N ILE A 58 7.93 6.57 -7.06
CA ILE A 58 7.13 6.45 -8.29
C ILE A 58 6.42 7.77 -8.53
N THR A 59 6.54 8.33 -9.74
CA THR A 59 5.96 9.64 -10.09
C THR A 59 4.89 9.53 -11.17
N GLN A 60 3.72 10.09 -10.92
CA GLN A 60 2.70 10.37 -11.92
C GLN A 60 2.66 11.87 -12.21
N THR A 61 3.07 12.28 -13.41
CA THR A 61 3.02 13.70 -13.80
C THR A 61 1.59 14.12 -14.14
N ILE A 62 1.15 15.25 -13.61
CA ILE A 62 -0.10 15.90 -14.01
C ILE A 62 0.19 16.72 -15.28
N PRO A 63 -0.50 16.45 -16.40
CA PRO A 63 -0.22 17.13 -17.66
C PRO A 63 -0.57 18.62 -17.57
N ALA A 64 0.17 19.44 -18.30
CA ALA A 64 -0.10 20.87 -18.37
C ALA A 64 -1.55 21.13 -18.82
N PRO A 65 -2.29 22.04 -18.15
CA PRO A 65 -3.69 22.25 -18.43
C PRO A 65 -3.90 22.90 -19.80
N ARG A 66 -5.02 22.56 -20.46
CA ARG A 66 -5.46 23.20 -21.71
C ARG A 66 -6.77 23.93 -21.48
N ASN A 67 -6.77 25.25 -21.65
CA ASN A 67 -7.89 26.11 -21.22
C ASN A 67 -8.28 25.80 -19.77
N CYS A 68 -7.25 25.70 -18.92
CA CYS A 68 -7.34 25.36 -17.50
C CYS A 68 -7.96 23.98 -17.18
N ARG A 69 -8.39 23.20 -18.18
CA ARG A 69 -8.81 21.80 -18.00
C ARG A 69 -7.58 20.92 -17.82
N VAL A 70 -7.65 20.02 -16.85
CA VAL A 70 -6.66 18.96 -16.68
C VAL A 70 -7.34 17.60 -16.78
N SER A 71 -6.58 16.57 -17.15
CA SER A 71 -7.02 15.17 -17.09
C SER A 71 -6.06 14.47 -16.15
N ILE A 72 -6.57 13.98 -15.02
CA ILE A 72 -5.80 13.31 -14.00
C ILE A 72 -6.44 11.94 -13.84
N ASP A 73 -5.94 10.98 -14.60
CA ASP A 73 -6.41 9.60 -14.62
C ASP A 73 -5.18 8.74 -14.88
N GLY A 74 -4.54 8.29 -13.80
CA GLY A 74 -3.24 7.65 -13.86
C GLY A 74 -3.10 6.52 -12.84
N ALA A 75 -1.93 5.91 -12.84
CA ALA A 75 -1.68 4.69 -12.07
C ALA A 75 -1.63 4.89 -10.55
N LEU A 76 -1.40 6.12 -10.07
CA LEU A 76 -1.30 6.44 -8.64
C LEU A 76 -2.57 7.12 -8.09
N ALA A 77 -3.23 7.93 -8.92
CA ALA A 77 -4.44 8.64 -8.53
C ALA A 77 -5.23 9.12 -9.74
N THR A 78 -6.53 9.26 -9.54
CA THR A 78 -7.46 9.92 -10.45
C THR A 78 -8.13 11.08 -9.72
N ILE A 79 -8.20 12.25 -10.36
CA ILE A 79 -9.02 13.36 -9.87
C ILE A 79 -10.18 13.56 -10.84
N THR A 80 -11.39 13.54 -10.30
CA THR A 80 -12.61 13.85 -11.04
C THR A 80 -13.34 15.00 -10.39
N GLY A 81 -14.29 15.56 -11.10
CA GLY A 81 -15.19 16.54 -10.53
C GLY A 81 -16.40 16.77 -11.40
N THR A 82 -17.37 17.51 -10.88
CA THR A 82 -18.62 17.83 -11.57
C THR A 82 -18.40 18.68 -12.83
N ASP A 83 -19.47 18.85 -13.63
CA ASP A 83 -19.49 19.62 -14.88
C ASP A 83 -18.44 19.17 -15.93
N GLN A 84 -17.39 19.96 -16.18
CA GLN A 84 -16.38 19.66 -17.22
C GLN A 84 -15.15 18.91 -16.69
N GLY A 85 -15.19 18.48 -15.43
CA GLY A 85 -14.10 17.79 -14.74
C GLY A 85 -13.11 18.75 -14.07
N PRO A 86 -11.97 18.24 -13.60
CA PRO A 86 -11.02 19.03 -12.83
C PRO A 86 -10.38 20.16 -13.66
N GLY A 87 -10.22 21.29 -13.01
CA GLY A 87 -9.43 22.42 -13.47
C GLY A 87 -8.13 22.52 -12.68
N LEU A 88 -7.09 23.05 -13.31
CA LEU A 88 -5.82 23.40 -12.67
C LEU A 88 -5.40 24.79 -13.12
N LYS A 89 -5.15 25.68 -12.15
CA LYS A 89 -4.64 27.03 -12.40
C LYS A 89 -3.87 27.53 -11.18
N ASP A 90 -2.72 28.16 -11.45
CA ASP A 90 -1.90 28.88 -10.45
C ASP A 90 -1.48 28.05 -9.22
N GLY A 91 -1.36 26.72 -9.35
CA GLY A 91 -0.98 25.84 -8.24
C GLY A 91 -2.16 25.19 -7.51
N SER A 92 -3.41 25.51 -7.89
CA SER A 92 -4.60 24.98 -7.23
C SER A 92 -5.48 24.17 -8.19
N ILE A 93 -6.06 23.09 -7.68
CA ILE A 93 -7.05 22.25 -8.35
C ILE A 93 -8.45 22.60 -7.85
N GLY A 94 -9.38 22.73 -8.79
CA GLY A 94 -10.82 22.85 -8.51
C GLY A 94 -11.62 22.30 -9.67
N ILE A 95 -12.79 22.88 -9.97
CA ILE A 95 -13.63 22.49 -11.10
C ILE A 95 -13.47 23.45 -12.26
N LYS A 96 -13.40 22.89 -13.46
CA LYS A 96 -13.55 23.67 -14.68
C LYS A 96 -15.03 24.00 -14.87
N SER A 97 -15.46 25.13 -14.33
CA SER A 97 -16.81 25.64 -14.54
C SER A 97 -16.88 26.56 -15.77
N GLY A 98 -18.05 26.60 -16.42
CA GLY A 98 -18.43 27.65 -17.38
C GLY A 98 -19.17 28.82 -16.74
N GLY A 99 -19.40 28.81 -15.41
CA GLY A 99 -20.42 29.61 -14.75
C GLY A 99 -20.07 30.27 -13.40
N SER A 100 -18.92 29.97 -12.78
CA SER A 100 -18.55 30.60 -11.50
C SER A 100 -18.26 32.10 -11.67
N THR A 101 -18.82 32.95 -10.81
CA THR A 101 -18.45 34.36 -10.70
C THR A 101 -17.08 34.49 -10.01
N GLY A 102 -16.00 34.20 -10.72
CA GLY A 102 -14.65 34.17 -10.16
C GLY A 102 -13.62 33.61 -11.14
N VAL A 103 -12.40 33.33 -10.66
CA VAL A 103 -11.32 32.70 -11.43
C VAL A 103 -11.76 31.28 -11.81
N PRO A 104 -12.22 31.02 -13.05
CA PRO A 104 -12.71 29.71 -13.40
C PRO A 104 -11.54 28.73 -13.36
N CYS A 105 -11.79 27.49 -12.94
CA CYS A 105 -10.86 26.34 -13.03
C CYS A 105 -9.92 26.07 -11.85
N ALA A 106 -10.01 26.80 -10.74
CA ALA A 106 -9.20 26.52 -9.55
C ALA A 106 -10.02 26.59 -8.26
N ARG A 107 -11.35 26.47 -8.35
CA ARG A 107 -12.24 26.51 -7.19
C ARG A 107 -13.33 25.47 -7.34
N VAL A 108 -13.82 24.96 -6.21
CA VAL A 108 -15.01 24.12 -6.07
C VAL A 108 -15.99 24.95 -5.27
N ASP A 109 -17.18 25.21 -5.81
CA ASP A 109 -18.26 25.90 -5.11
C ASP A 109 -19.33 24.93 -4.60
N ASN A 110 -20.40 25.47 -3.99
CA ASN A 110 -21.46 24.65 -3.40
C ASN A 110 -22.44 23.99 -4.38
N THR A 111 -22.20 24.16 -5.68
CA THR A 111 -22.89 23.42 -6.75
C THR A 111 -22.00 22.33 -7.36
N GLU A 112 -20.79 22.19 -6.84
CA GLU A 112 -19.71 21.40 -7.40
C GLU A 112 -19.11 20.43 -6.39
N GLU A 113 -18.45 19.40 -6.91
CA GLU A 113 -17.76 18.38 -6.12
C GLU A 113 -16.45 18.01 -6.80
N LEU A 114 -15.39 17.85 -6.01
CA LEU A 114 -14.07 17.37 -6.45
C LEU A 114 -13.74 16.07 -5.72
N THR A 115 -13.39 15.03 -6.45
CA THR A 115 -13.04 13.72 -5.89
C THR A 115 -11.61 13.36 -6.26
N VAL A 116 -10.81 12.98 -5.26
CA VAL A 116 -9.49 12.35 -5.42
C VAL A 116 -9.66 10.87 -5.07
N ALA A 117 -9.37 10.00 -6.02
CA ALA A 117 -9.34 8.54 -5.81
C ALA A 117 -7.89 8.06 -5.92
N LEU A 118 -7.42 7.33 -4.92
CA LEU A 118 -6.14 6.66 -4.88
C LEU A 118 -6.22 5.39 -5.74
N LYS A 119 -5.16 5.11 -6.51
CA LYS A 119 -5.08 3.96 -7.41
C LYS A 119 -3.67 3.38 -7.35
N GLY A 120 -3.55 2.06 -7.47
CA GLY A 120 -2.24 1.40 -7.53
C GLY A 120 -1.30 1.71 -6.35
N VAL A 121 -1.88 2.18 -5.24
CA VAL A 121 -1.22 2.41 -3.97
C VAL A 121 -2.14 1.87 -2.87
N PRO A 122 -1.60 1.58 -1.68
CA PRO A 122 -2.41 1.14 -0.56
C PRO A 122 -3.43 2.17 -0.11
N ASP A 123 -4.46 1.70 0.62
CA ASP A 123 -5.47 2.58 1.20
C ASP A 123 -4.83 3.54 2.21
N ALA A 124 -5.29 4.78 2.20
CA ALA A 124 -4.85 5.79 3.13
C ALA A 124 -5.47 5.59 4.51
N ILE A 125 -4.69 5.86 5.55
CA ILE A 125 -5.14 5.85 6.96
C ILE A 125 -5.26 7.26 7.52
N SER A 126 -4.64 8.25 6.86
CA SER A 126 -4.87 9.67 7.11
C SER A 126 -4.58 10.49 5.86
N ALA A 127 -5.14 11.70 5.80
CA ALA A 127 -4.79 12.68 4.77
C ALA A 127 -4.50 14.04 5.39
N SER A 128 -3.40 14.66 4.99
CA SER A 128 -3.13 16.08 5.24
C SER A 128 -3.41 16.85 3.96
N LEU A 129 -4.42 17.71 4.01
CA LEU A 129 -4.97 18.41 2.87
C LEU A 129 -4.53 19.87 2.92
N ASP A 130 -3.90 20.34 1.86
CA ASP A 130 -3.58 21.74 1.66
C ASP A 130 -4.80 22.41 0.99
N LEU A 131 -5.56 23.19 1.75
CA LEU A 131 -6.84 23.75 1.32
C LEU A 131 -6.82 25.28 1.31
N GLU A 132 -7.06 25.87 0.15
CA GLU A 132 -7.25 27.31 -0.01
C GLU A 132 -8.76 27.63 0.08
N LEU A 133 -9.16 28.36 1.13
CA LEU A 133 -10.55 28.64 1.47
C LEU A 133 -10.94 30.07 1.06
N LYS A 134 -12.11 30.25 0.43
CA LYS A 134 -12.54 31.57 -0.05
C LYS A 134 -13.97 31.90 0.37
N GLY A 135 -14.10 33.02 1.09
CA GLY A 135 -15.35 33.46 1.71
C GLY A 135 -15.61 32.78 3.04
N GLU A 136 -16.88 32.79 3.46
CA GLU A 136 -17.38 32.01 4.58
C GLU A 136 -17.56 30.57 4.10
N VAL A 137 -16.69 29.66 4.54
CA VAL A 137 -16.65 28.29 4.04
C VAL A 137 -17.26 27.34 5.07
N LEU A 138 -18.16 26.50 4.58
CA LEU A 138 -18.60 25.27 5.22
C LEU A 138 -18.33 24.13 4.23
N LEU A 139 -17.27 23.36 4.46
CA LEU A 139 -16.83 22.28 3.58
C LEU A 139 -17.02 20.93 4.27
N ASP A 140 -17.74 20.03 3.61
CA ASP A 140 -17.75 18.61 4.00
C ASP A 140 -16.67 17.87 3.20
N ILE A 141 -15.83 17.12 3.93
CA ILE A 141 -14.81 16.23 3.40
C ILE A 141 -15.26 14.81 3.71
N VAL A 142 -15.68 14.08 2.68
CA VAL A 142 -16.16 12.70 2.82
C VAL A 142 -15.05 11.76 2.40
N VAL A 143 -14.65 10.85 3.29
CA VAL A 143 -13.71 9.78 2.95
C VAL A 143 -14.45 8.46 2.77
N SER A 144 -14.06 7.67 1.78
CA SER A 144 -14.74 6.41 1.43
C SER A 144 -13.74 5.31 1.12
N LEU A 145 -14.16 4.07 1.33
CA LEU A 145 -13.48 2.87 0.84
C LEU A 145 -14.36 2.24 -0.25
N GLY A 146 -13.85 2.22 -1.47
CA GLY A 146 -14.64 1.93 -2.66
C GLY A 146 -15.83 2.88 -2.78
N SER A 147 -17.05 2.32 -2.70
CA SER A 147 -18.29 3.11 -2.78
C SER A 147 -18.95 3.40 -1.43
N THR A 148 -18.32 2.98 -0.33
CA THR A 148 -18.89 3.10 1.02
C THR A 148 -18.25 4.27 1.77
N PRO A 149 -19.02 5.30 2.17
CA PRO A 149 -18.51 6.34 3.06
C PRO A 149 -18.05 5.76 4.39
N VAL A 150 -16.84 6.13 4.80
CA VAL A 150 -16.23 5.76 6.09
C VAL A 150 -16.55 6.83 7.12
N ASP A 151 -16.12 8.06 6.88
CA ASP A 151 -16.31 9.21 7.77
C ASP A 151 -16.58 10.49 6.97
N THR A 152 -17.11 11.50 7.65
CA THR A 152 -17.26 12.87 7.11
C THR A 152 -16.70 13.85 8.11
N PHE A 153 -15.78 14.68 7.63
CA PHE A 153 -15.18 15.78 8.37
C PHE A 153 -15.73 17.09 7.87
N GLN A 154 -15.73 18.10 8.72
CA GLN A 154 -16.21 19.42 8.37
C GLN A 154 -15.15 20.47 8.62
N VAL A 155 -14.86 21.28 7.61
CA VAL A 155 -13.94 22.41 7.68
C VAL A 155 -14.75 23.70 7.61
N ARG A 156 -14.55 24.59 8.58
CA ARG A 156 -15.29 25.85 8.73
C ARG A 156 -14.36 27.04 8.71
N SER A 157 -14.75 28.14 8.07
CA SER A 157 -14.06 29.43 8.13
C SER A 157 -15.04 30.60 8.26
N GLY A 158 -14.54 31.76 8.70
CA GLY A 158 -15.37 32.97 8.81
C GLY A 158 -16.53 32.80 9.79
N ASP A 159 -17.72 33.24 9.38
CA ASP A 159 -18.94 33.24 10.20
C ASP A 159 -19.56 31.84 10.38
N GLU A 160 -19.10 30.84 9.61
CA GLU A 160 -19.50 29.43 9.77
C GLU A 160 -18.90 28.79 11.04
N ILE A 161 -17.93 29.44 11.67
CA ILE A 161 -17.31 28.94 12.91
C ILE A 161 -18.25 29.12 14.10
N VAL A 162 -18.76 28.00 14.62
CA VAL A 162 -19.59 27.96 15.83
C VAL A 162 -18.70 27.98 17.09
N PRO A 163 -18.84 28.98 17.99
CA PRO A 163 -18.04 29.04 19.21
C PRO A 163 -18.21 27.80 20.11
N GLY A 164 -17.10 27.14 20.42
CA GLY A 164 -17.07 25.98 21.31
C GLY A 164 -17.28 24.63 20.61
N GLU A 165 -17.45 24.60 19.29
CA GLU A 165 -17.48 23.38 18.49
C GLU A 165 -16.17 23.19 17.74
N GLY A 166 -15.75 21.93 17.56
CA GLY A 166 -14.59 21.57 16.74
C GLY A 166 -13.23 21.94 17.33
N VAL A 167 -12.19 21.44 16.67
CA VAL A 167 -10.81 21.81 16.95
C VAL A 167 -10.47 23.12 16.25
N ASN A 168 -9.69 23.97 16.89
CA ASN A 168 -9.14 25.16 16.24
C ASN A 168 -7.72 24.84 15.80
N GLY A 169 -7.37 25.14 14.56
CA GLY A 169 -5.98 25.04 14.13
C GLY A 169 -5.04 26.08 14.73
N SER A 170 -3.76 25.97 14.38
CA SER A 170 -2.67 26.77 14.92
C SER A 170 -2.84 28.26 14.62
N GLY A 171 -2.56 29.13 15.59
CA GLY A 171 -2.61 30.59 15.36
C GLY A 171 -1.44 31.16 14.53
N THR A 172 -0.62 30.29 13.92
CA THR A 172 0.64 30.65 13.24
C THR A 172 0.73 29.93 11.91
N GLU A 173 1.14 30.62 10.86
CA GLU A 173 1.33 30.05 9.53
C GLU A 173 2.41 28.94 9.53
N PRO A 174 2.18 27.81 8.82
CA PRO A 174 0.91 27.42 8.20
C PRO A 174 -0.13 27.07 9.26
N PHE A 175 -1.37 27.48 9.01
CA PHE A 175 -2.50 27.15 9.88
C PHE A 175 -2.74 25.64 9.78
N THR A 176 -2.42 24.90 10.84
CA THR A 176 -2.54 23.45 10.88
C THR A 176 -3.61 23.02 11.88
N ALA A 177 -4.46 22.06 11.50
CA ALA A 177 -5.44 21.46 12.38
C ALA A 177 -5.58 19.97 12.11
N THR A 178 -5.88 19.18 13.15
CA THR A 178 -6.10 17.74 13.02
C THR A 178 -7.51 17.40 13.45
N ALA A 179 -8.31 16.85 12.55
CA ALA A 179 -9.63 16.28 12.80
C ALA A 179 -9.51 14.77 12.99
N THR A 180 -10.30 14.21 13.89
CA THR A 180 -10.43 12.74 14.05
C THR A 180 -11.89 12.34 13.90
N SER A 181 -12.19 11.06 13.69
CA SER A 181 -13.58 10.57 13.69
C SER A 181 -14.36 10.91 14.98
N ALA A 182 -13.67 11.07 16.11
CA ALA A 182 -14.26 11.51 17.38
C ALA A 182 -14.46 13.04 17.47
N GLU A 183 -13.63 13.82 16.76
CA GLU A 183 -13.67 15.28 16.71
C GLU A 183 -13.62 15.76 15.24
N PRO A 184 -14.71 15.58 14.47
CA PRO A 184 -14.67 15.69 13.01
C PRO A 184 -14.75 17.12 12.46
N ILE A 185 -14.87 18.13 13.34
CA ILE A 185 -15.05 19.52 12.94
C ILE A 185 -13.75 20.28 13.16
N VAL A 186 -13.25 20.94 12.12
CA VAL A 186 -12.09 21.81 12.10
C VAL A 186 -12.52 23.24 11.82
N ASN A 187 -12.07 24.17 12.66
CA ASN A 187 -12.25 25.59 12.42
C ASN A 187 -10.94 26.21 11.94
N CYS A 188 -10.94 26.67 10.69
CA CYS A 188 -9.87 27.42 10.06
C CYS A 188 -9.96 28.90 10.45
N ARG A 189 -9.36 29.24 11.60
CA ARG A 189 -9.31 30.61 12.13
C ARG A 189 -8.05 31.33 11.66
N ASN A 190 -8.06 31.93 10.47
CA ASN A 190 -7.02 32.91 10.17
C ASN A 190 -7.29 34.22 10.93
N ALA A 191 -6.26 34.77 11.58
CA ALA A 191 -6.31 36.09 12.21
C ALA A 191 -6.17 37.25 11.20
N SER A 192 -5.74 36.99 9.95
CA SER A 192 -5.42 38.04 8.98
C SER A 192 -6.40 38.27 7.83
N ASN A 193 -7.07 37.29 7.19
CA ASN A 193 -8.05 37.63 6.14
C ASN A 193 -8.92 36.45 5.64
N SER A 194 -10.10 36.16 6.21
CA SER A 194 -11.09 35.25 5.57
C SER A 194 -11.84 35.90 4.39
N GLY A 195 -11.24 36.90 3.73
CA GLY A 195 -11.86 37.63 2.63
C GLY A 195 -11.75 36.90 1.29
N PRO A 196 -12.55 37.27 0.27
CA PRO A 196 -12.56 36.60 -1.04
C PRO A 196 -11.26 36.73 -1.87
N ASP A 197 -10.36 37.62 -1.45
CA ASP A 197 -9.06 37.94 -2.07
C ASP A 197 -7.95 37.93 -1.02
N ALA A 198 -8.01 36.96 -0.12
CA ALA A 198 -6.99 36.74 0.87
C ALA A 198 -5.65 36.37 0.20
N GLY A 199 -4.54 36.68 0.85
CA GLY A 199 -3.22 36.58 0.23
C GLY A 199 -2.75 35.13 0.11
N PRO A 200 -1.49 34.89 -0.28
CA PRO A 200 -0.90 33.55 -0.40
C PRO A 200 -0.75 32.76 0.91
N ALA A 201 -1.48 33.10 1.99
CA ALA A 201 -1.29 32.58 3.34
C ALA A 201 -2.62 32.32 4.08
N ASP A 202 -3.70 32.12 3.33
CA ASP A 202 -5.04 31.85 3.85
C ASP A 202 -5.41 30.36 3.78
N ASN A 203 -4.39 29.52 3.57
CA ASN A 203 -4.51 28.07 3.50
C ASN A 203 -4.74 27.48 4.87
N CYS A 204 -5.63 26.49 4.89
CA CYS A 204 -5.84 25.61 6.01
C CYS A 204 -5.20 24.26 5.67
N TYR A 205 -4.13 23.92 6.37
CA TYR A 205 -3.49 22.62 6.26
C TYR A 205 -4.17 21.66 7.25
N VAL A 206 -5.13 20.89 6.76
CA VAL A 206 -6.01 20.07 7.58
C VAL A 206 -5.61 18.60 7.49
N THR A 207 -5.17 18.03 8.61
CA THR A 207 -5.02 16.59 8.75
C THR A 207 -6.33 15.96 9.18
N ILE A 208 -6.79 14.92 8.49
CA ILE A 208 -7.94 14.10 8.86
C ILE A 208 -7.49 12.67 9.19
N GLU A 209 -7.96 12.16 10.32
CA GLU A 209 -7.71 10.81 10.82
C GLU A 209 -9.03 10.04 10.95
N PRO A 210 -9.46 9.32 9.90
CA PRO A 210 -10.68 8.53 9.91
C PRO A 210 -10.60 7.30 10.81
N SER A 211 -11.77 6.73 11.07
CA SER A 211 -11.97 5.53 11.89
C SER A 211 -11.48 4.24 11.21
N SER A 212 -11.32 4.25 9.89
CA SER A 212 -10.74 3.16 9.10
C SER A 212 -10.01 3.70 7.86
N ALA A 213 -9.32 2.80 7.15
CA ALA A 213 -8.67 3.13 5.87
C ALA A 213 -9.68 3.57 4.80
N PHE A 214 -9.20 4.32 3.81
CA PHE A 214 -9.98 4.89 2.71
C PHE A 214 -9.15 4.99 1.42
N ASP A 215 -9.81 4.92 0.27
CA ASP A 215 -9.19 5.08 -1.05
C ASP A 215 -9.64 6.37 -1.76
N THR A 216 -10.62 7.08 -1.18
CA THR A 216 -11.27 8.21 -1.84
C THR A 216 -11.49 9.37 -0.88
N VAL A 217 -11.21 10.59 -1.34
CA VAL A 217 -11.57 11.85 -0.68
C VAL A 217 -12.44 12.69 -1.60
N LEU A 218 -13.63 13.07 -1.12
CA LEU A 218 -14.56 13.96 -1.79
C LEU A 218 -14.61 15.30 -1.04
N LEU A 219 -14.36 16.39 -1.76
CA LEU A 219 -14.58 17.76 -1.28
C LEU A 219 -15.96 18.24 -1.78
N ARG A 220 -16.84 18.58 -0.84
CA ARG A 220 -18.19 19.09 -1.10
C ARG A 220 -18.45 20.36 -0.28
N PRO A 221 -18.23 21.55 -0.84
CA PRO A 221 -18.63 22.79 -0.21
C PRO A 221 -20.15 22.86 -0.05
N ALA A 222 -20.63 23.24 1.13
CA ALA A 222 -22.01 23.64 1.36
C ALA A 222 -22.15 25.16 1.25
N GLU A 223 -21.15 25.89 1.73
CA GLU A 223 -21.01 27.34 1.62
C GLU A 223 -19.57 27.73 1.27
N GLY A 224 -19.40 28.87 0.62
CA GLY A 224 -18.10 29.37 0.16
C GLY A 224 -17.50 28.55 -0.98
N GLU A 225 -16.19 28.73 -1.17
CA GLU A 225 -15.41 28.04 -2.22
C GLU A 225 -14.12 27.46 -1.62
N VAL A 226 -13.67 26.31 -2.14
CA VAL A 226 -12.39 25.68 -1.77
C VAL A 226 -11.55 25.35 -3.00
N SER A 227 -10.23 25.32 -2.83
CA SER A 227 -9.29 24.80 -3.82
C SER A 227 -8.39 23.77 -3.14
N LEU A 228 -8.08 22.67 -3.83
CA LEU A 228 -7.08 21.71 -3.37
C LEU A 228 -5.70 22.12 -3.88
N GLU A 229 -4.76 22.28 -2.97
CA GLU A 229 -3.42 22.77 -3.23
C GLU A 229 -2.37 21.66 -3.01
N GLY A 230 -1.10 22.02 -3.14
CA GLY A 230 0.02 21.09 -3.02
C GLY A 230 1.34 21.84 -2.86
N SER A 231 1.42 22.68 -1.83
CA SER A 231 2.59 23.45 -1.36
C SER A 231 3.06 24.66 -2.17
N ALA A 232 2.32 25.11 -3.18
CA ALA A 232 2.75 26.18 -4.09
C ALA A 232 3.01 27.51 -3.36
N ASP A 233 2.11 27.88 -2.47
CA ASP A 233 2.15 29.02 -1.56
C ASP A 233 3.19 28.90 -0.43
N PHE A 234 3.50 27.68 0.00
CA PHE A 234 4.55 27.38 0.98
C PHE A 234 5.95 27.27 0.36
N GLY A 235 6.17 27.88 -0.80
CA GLY A 235 7.47 27.94 -1.47
C GLY A 235 7.89 26.60 -2.10
N ASN A 236 6.92 25.76 -2.48
CA ASN A 236 7.12 24.39 -2.97
C ASN A 236 7.79 23.48 -1.92
N ASN A 237 7.46 23.69 -0.65
CA ASN A 237 7.96 22.84 0.42
C ASN A 237 7.18 21.52 0.47
N PRO A 238 7.79 20.36 0.15
CA PRO A 238 7.09 19.08 0.11
C PRO A 238 6.48 18.62 1.44
N ALA A 239 6.84 19.28 2.55
CA ALA A 239 6.21 19.05 3.85
C ALA A 239 4.77 19.58 3.94
N PHE A 240 4.36 20.43 2.99
CA PHE A 240 3.01 20.99 2.88
C PHE A 240 2.33 20.61 1.57
N ASP A 241 2.80 19.54 0.91
CA ASP A 241 2.02 18.94 -0.17
C ASP A 241 0.69 18.45 0.39
N THR A 242 -0.30 18.20 -0.47
CA THR A 242 -1.42 17.36 -0.03
C THR A 242 -0.88 15.92 0.09
N ILE A 243 -0.89 15.36 1.30
CA ILE A 243 -0.26 14.07 1.64
C ILE A 243 -1.32 13.08 2.07
N PHE A 244 -1.38 11.93 1.41
CA PHE A 244 -2.06 10.75 1.89
C PHE A 244 -1.04 9.86 2.57
N THR A 245 -1.20 9.64 3.88
CA THR A 245 -0.40 8.65 4.61
C THR A 245 -1.08 7.32 4.43
N LEU A 246 -0.37 6.41 3.79
CA LEU A 246 -0.87 5.11 3.41
C LEU A 246 -0.74 4.15 4.60
N GLY A 247 -1.69 3.22 4.73
CA GLY A 247 -1.53 2.10 5.65
C GLY A 247 -0.29 1.29 5.32
N SER A 248 0.12 0.38 6.20
CA SER A 248 1.17 -0.62 5.93
C SER A 248 0.74 -1.49 4.76
N GLY A 249 1.14 -1.07 3.56
CA GLY A 249 0.15 -1.08 2.52
C GLY A 249 0.36 -2.15 1.49
N PHE A 250 1.61 -2.49 1.17
CA PHE A 250 2.04 -3.77 0.59
C PHE A 250 3.52 -3.95 0.94
N ASP A 251 3.92 -5.13 1.38
CA ASP A 251 5.33 -5.46 1.66
C ASP A 251 6.13 -5.66 0.36
N GLY A 252 5.45 -5.79 -0.77
CA GLY A 252 6.03 -5.74 -2.11
C GLY A 252 5.04 -6.15 -3.20
N GLU A 253 5.59 -6.43 -4.39
CA GLU A 253 4.85 -7.01 -5.52
C GLU A 253 5.52 -8.32 -5.95
N LEU A 254 4.70 -9.30 -6.32
CA LEU A 254 5.15 -10.57 -6.88
C LEU A 254 4.91 -10.60 -8.39
N GLY A 255 5.95 -10.86 -9.17
CA GLY A 255 5.85 -11.23 -10.59
C GLY A 255 5.78 -12.74 -10.79
N CYS A 256 5.99 -13.18 -12.03
CA CYS A 256 6.07 -14.60 -12.40
C CYS A 256 7.47 -14.99 -12.86
N THR A 257 8.46 -14.12 -12.68
CA THR A 257 9.86 -14.42 -13.03
C THR A 257 10.66 -14.76 -11.78
N GLU A 258 11.72 -15.55 -11.90
CA GLU A 258 12.57 -15.89 -10.75
C GLU A 258 13.18 -14.66 -10.05
N ALA A 259 13.21 -13.49 -10.71
CA ALA A 259 13.75 -12.27 -10.14
C ALA A 259 12.78 -11.57 -9.17
N ASP A 260 11.48 -11.81 -9.31
CA ASP A 260 10.42 -11.05 -8.64
C ASP A 260 9.24 -11.90 -8.16
N ASN A 261 9.30 -13.23 -8.26
CA ASN A 261 8.17 -14.10 -7.92
C ASN A 261 8.17 -14.63 -6.48
N THR A 262 9.12 -14.23 -5.63
CA THR A 262 9.23 -14.81 -4.27
C THR A 262 9.31 -13.72 -3.20
N ALA A 263 8.42 -13.81 -2.22
CA ALA A 263 8.45 -13.06 -0.97
C ALA A 263 8.96 -13.95 0.15
N THR A 264 9.80 -13.41 1.04
CA THR A 264 10.32 -14.15 2.20
C THR A 264 10.26 -13.31 3.45
N ILE A 265 9.85 -13.91 4.57
CA ILE A 265 9.91 -13.32 5.89
C ILE A 265 10.55 -14.31 6.87
N GLU A 266 11.43 -13.80 7.73
CA GLU A 266 12.00 -14.59 8.82
C GLU A 266 12.04 -13.75 10.09
N GLU A 267 11.20 -14.12 11.05
CA GLU A 267 11.11 -13.45 12.34
C GLU A 267 11.16 -14.47 13.49
N GLY A 268 12.27 -14.44 14.22
CA GLY A 268 12.47 -15.27 15.41
C GLY A 268 12.34 -16.78 15.12
N THR A 269 11.23 -17.38 15.55
CA THR A 269 10.93 -18.81 15.43
C THR A 269 10.21 -19.19 14.14
N VAL A 270 9.77 -18.19 13.37
CA VAL A 270 8.86 -18.32 12.24
C VAL A 270 9.56 -17.92 10.95
N PHE A 271 9.38 -18.71 9.89
CA PHE A 271 9.87 -18.42 8.54
C PHE A 271 8.77 -18.73 7.52
N GLY A 272 8.59 -17.82 6.56
CA GLY A 272 7.70 -18.00 5.41
C GLY A 272 8.42 -17.64 4.12
N SER A 273 8.19 -18.43 3.08
CA SER A 273 8.60 -18.14 1.72
C SER A 273 7.41 -18.41 0.81
N PHE A 274 6.96 -17.40 0.08
CA PHE A 274 5.82 -17.46 -0.81
C PHE A 274 6.28 -17.18 -2.23
N THR A 275 6.23 -18.19 -3.08
CA THR A 275 6.56 -18.10 -4.49
C THR A 275 5.27 -18.06 -5.30
N ARG A 276 5.04 -16.95 -5.99
CA ARG A 276 4.02 -16.83 -7.01
C ARG A 276 4.40 -17.66 -8.23
N LEU A 277 3.42 -18.40 -8.73
CA LEU A 277 3.48 -19.19 -9.94
C LEU A 277 2.65 -18.50 -11.04
N GLU A 278 2.65 -19.07 -12.24
CA GLU A 278 1.83 -18.55 -13.34
C GLU A 278 0.33 -18.64 -13.02
N ASN A 279 -0.47 -17.80 -13.69
CA ASN A 279 -1.92 -17.78 -13.53
C ASN A 279 -2.55 -19.12 -13.98
N SER A 280 -3.51 -19.64 -13.22
CA SER A 280 -4.10 -20.97 -13.50
C SER A 280 -4.97 -21.02 -14.76
N ASP A 281 -5.42 -19.87 -15.27
CA ASP A 281 -6.22 -19.74 -16.48
C ASP A 281 -5.38 -19.45 -17.75
N GLY A 282 -4.06 -19.31 -17.59
CA GLY A 282 -3.12 -18.99 -18.68
C GLY A 282 -3.16 -17.53 -19.14
N SER A 283 -3.76 -16.62 -18.39
CA SER A 283 -3.70 -15.18 -18.63
C SER A 283 -2.30 -14.60 -18.41
N ASP A 284 -2.06 -13.40 -18.96
CA ASP A 284 -0.76 -12.72 -18.83
C ASP A 284 -0.42 -12.41 -17.38
N CYS A 285 0.84 -12.62 -17.00
CA CYS A 285 1.32 -12.26 -15.68
C CYS A 285 1.41 -10.73 -15.51
N VAL A 286 0.64 -10.21 -14.57
CA VAL A 286 0.73 -8.83 -14.07
C VAL A 286 1.21 -8.87 -12.64
N LEU A 287 2.11 -7.97 -12.24
CA LEU A 287 2.59 -7.84 -10.85
C LEU A 287 1.42 -7.83 -9.86
N LYS A 288 1.54 -8.61 -8.79
CA LYS A 288 0.51 -8.78 -7.77
C LYS A 288 1.04 -8.27 -6.43
N PRO A 289 0.57 -7.12 -5.92
CA PRO A 289 0.93 -6.63 -4.60
C PRO A 289 0.62 -7.67 -3.51
N TYR A 290 1.36 -7.64 -2.41
CA TYR A 290 1.08 -8.51 -1.27
C TYR A 290 1.39 -7.83 0.06
N THR A 291 0.70 -8.24 1.12
CA THR A 291 1.15 -8.04 2.50
C THR A 291 1.62 -9.38 3.09
N LEU A 292 2.58 -9.30 4.00
CA LEU A 292 3.27 -10.40 4.63
C LEU A 292 3.59 -10.01 6.08
N ASP A 293 2.86 -10.58 7.02
CA ASP A 293 3.00 -10.27 8.44
C ASP A 293 3.29 -11.52 9.28
N VAL A 294 3.99 -11.33 10.41
CA VAL A 294 4.31 -12.40 11.36
C VAL A 294 3.98 -11.96 12.78
N ASP A 295 3.12 -12.72 13.45
CA ASP A 295 2.94 -12.61 14.90
C ASP A 295 3.74 -13.73 15.58
N ILE A 296 4.90 -13.38 16.13
CA ILE A 296 5.77 -14.34 16.84
C ILE A 296 5.09 -14.89 18.11
N ALA A 297 4.21 -14.12 18.75
CA ALA A 297 3.53 -14.53 19.97
C ALA A 297 2.39 -15.52 19.70
N ALA A 298 1.68 -15.33 18.59
CA ALA A 298 0.67 -16.25 18.09
C ALA A 298 1.24 -17.38 17.21
N GLU A 299 2.51 -17.25 16.79
CA GLU A 299 3.20 -18.10 15.82
C GLU A 299 2.46 -18.20 14.48
N THR A 300 1.91 -17.08 14.00
CA THR A 300 1.17 -17.03 12.74
C THR A 300 1.96 -16.31 11.66
N ILE A 301 1.74 -16.68 10.40
CA ILE A 301 2.20 -15.96 9.20
C ILE A 301 0.97 -15.60 8.39
N SER A 302 0.76 -14.32 8.09
CA SER A 302 -0.25 -13.87 7.13
C SER A 302 0.41 -13.59 5.79
N PHE A 303 -0.17 -14.08 4.70
CA PHE A 303 0.24 -13.71 3.34
C PHE A 303 -1.01 -13.39 2.52
N VAL A 304 -1.20 -12.10 2.20
CA VAL A 304 -2.40 -11.61 1.52
C VAL A 304 -2.00 -10.98 0.18
N PRO A 305 -2.08 -11.71 -0.93
CA PRO A 305 -1.81 -11.16 -2.24
C PRO A 305 -3.04 -10.41 -2.79
N VAL A 306 -2.91 -9.13 -3.09
CA VAL A 306 -4.03 -8.26 -3.47
C VAL A 306 -4.17 -8.14 -4.98
N ASP A 307 -5.39 -8.31 -5.49
CA ASP A 307 -5.69 -8.08 -6.91
C ASP A 307 -5.69 -6.57 -7.22
N ASN A 308 -4.98 -6.18 -8.28
CA ASN A 308 -5.10 -4.82 -8.83
C ASN A 308 -6.54 -4.56 -9.29
N GLU A 309 -7.06 -3.35 -9.06
CA GLU A 309 -8.40 -2.98 -9.50
C GLU A 309 -8.65 -3.30 -10.99
N GLY A 310 -9.70 -4.08 -11.28
CA GLY A 310 -10.22 -4.25 -12.65
C GLY A 310 -10.47 -5.69 -13.11
N ALA A 311 -9.83 -6.70 -12.51
CA ALA A 311 -10.20 -8.11 -12.67
C ALA A 311 -9.44 -9.01 -11.67
N PRO A 312 -10.09 -9.97 -10.99
CA PRO A 312 -9.41 -10.96 -10.18
C PRO A 312 -8.36 -11.72 -11.00
N GLN A 313 -7.14 -11.84 -10.51
CA GLN A 313 -6.09 -12.63 -11.16
C GLN A 313 -6.02 -14.00 -10.48
N PRO A 314 -6.28 -15.11 -11.20
CA PRO A 314 -6.26 -16.44 -10.62
C PRO A 314 -4.81 -16.95 -10.48
N ALA A 315 -4.01 -16.21 -9.73
CA ALA A 315 -2.63 -16.57 -9.42
C ALA A 315 -2.59 -17.81 -8.53
N THR A 316 -1.56 -18.64 -8.74
CA THR A 316 -1.29 -19.81 -7.91
C THR A 316 0.00 -19.58 -7.13
N TYR A 317 0.12 -20.23 -5.98
CA TYR A 317 1.23 -20.02 -5.07
C TYR A 317 1.82 -21.33 -4.56
N GLN A 318 3.11 -21.30 -4.28
CA GLN A 318 3.82 -22.28 -3.48
C GLN A 318 4.33 -21.60 -2.21
N ALA A 319 4.09 -22.22 -1.06
CA ALA A 319 4.59 -21.74 0.22
C ALA A 319 5.55 -22.76 0.85
N THR A 320 6.63 -22.26 1.44
CA THR A 320 7.46 -23.00 2.40
C THR A 320 7.38 -22.30 3.75
N LEU A 321 6.78 -22.96 4.72
CA LEU A 321 6.53 -22.43 6.06
C LEU A 321 7.37 -23.23 7.07
N LYS A 322 8.00 -22.55 8.03
CA LYS A 322 8.76 -23.22 9.08
C LYS A 322 8.43 -22.60 10.43
N PHE A 323 7.99 -23.46 11.35
CA PHE A 323 7.65 -23.08 12.72
C PHE A 323 8.53 -23.83 13.70
N ALA A 324 8.97 -23.17 14.76
CA ALA A 324 9.60 -23.87 15.88
C ALA A 324 8.54 -24.73 16.59
N PRO A 325 8.90 -25.91 17.12
CA PRO A 325 7.96 -26.72 17.85
C PRO A 325 7.52 -26.03 19.14
N GLN A 326 6.21 -25.90 19.34
CA GLN A 326 5.64 -25.50 20.62
C GLN A 326 5.76 -26.61 21.65
N ASN A 327 5.87 -26.22 22.93
CA ASN A 327 5.74 -27.15 24.05
C ASN A 327 4.28 -27.60 24.17
N SER A 328 3.90 -28.61 23.39
CA SER A 328 2.60 -29.26 23.46
C SER A 328 2.58 -30.39 24.49
N ALA A 329 1.46 -30.55 25.20
CA ALA A 329 1.21 -31.71 26.04
C ALA A 329 1.12 -33.02 25.22
N ASN A 330 0.90 -32.91 23.91
CA ASN A 330 0.91 -34.00 22.93
C ASN A 330 1.96 -33.73 21.84
N PRO A 331 3.17 -34.30 21.95
CA PRO A 331 4.27 -34.05 21.00
C PRO A 331 4.10 -34.75 19.65
N PHE A 332 2.93 -35.34 19.36
CA PHE A 332 2.68 -36.15 18.16
C PHE A 332 1.65 -35.55 17.18
N THR A 333 1.26 -34.29 17.37
CA THR A 333 0.32 -33.60 16.48
C THR A 333 0.95 -32.27 16.05
N SER A 334 1.88 -32.32 15.09
CA SER A 334 2.18 -31.17 14.26
C SER A 334 1.06 -31.05 13.24
N GLN A 335 0.39 -29.90 13.22
CA GLN A 335 -0.60 -29.54 12.20
C GLN A 335 -0.24 -28.15 11.69
N LEU A 336 -0.50 -27.92 10.41
CA LEU A 336 -0.49 -26.60 9.82
C LEU A 336 -1.96 -26.20 9.70
N GLU A 337 -2.34 -25.11 10.36
CA GLU A 337 -3.68 -24.58 10.25
C GLU A 337 -3.67 -23.38 9.33
N TYR A 338 -4.80 -23.15 8.66
CA TYR A 338 -4.98 -21.97 7.83
C TYR A 338 -6.38 -21.40 7.96
N ASP A 339 -6.47 -20.08 7.84
CA ASP A 339 -7.73 -19.36 7.74
C ASP A 339 -7.95 -18.98 6.27
N GLN A 340 -9.02 -19.54 5.70
CA GLN A 340 -9.34 -19.37 4.29
C GLN A 340 -10.17 -18.12 3.99
N ASP A 341 -10.76 -17.49 5.01
CA ASP A 341 -11.60 -16.29 4.86
C ASP A 341 -11.16 -15.11 5.75
N GLY A 342 -10.07 -15.27 6.50
CA GLY A 342 -9.44 -14.24 7.31
C GLY A 342 -10.33 -13.83 8.48
N ASP A 343 -10.88 -12.61 8.46
CA ASP A 343 -11.82 -12.15 9.48
C ASP A 343 -13.25 -12.75 9.32
N GLY A 344 -13.40 -13.71 8.43
CA GLY A 344 -14.65 -14.42 8.20
C GLY A 344 -15.01 -15.41 9.32
N PRO A 345 -16.19 -16.06 9.21
CA PRO A 345 -16.70 -16.92 10.26
C PRO A 345 -15.99 -18.29 10.37
N LEU A 346 -15.15 -18.69 9.40
CA LEU A 346 -14.54 -20.01 9.38
C LEU A 346 -13.37 -20.09 10.37
N GLY A 347 -12.55 -19.04 10.44
CA GLY A 347 -11.38 -19.03 11.31
C GLY A 347 -10.32 -20.03 10.85
N PHE A 348 -9.35 -20.31 11.73
CA PHE A 348 -8.31 -21.30 11.47
C PHE A 348 -8.82 -22.75 11.49
N GLU A 349 -8.60 -23.47 10.40
CA GLU A 349 -8.91 -24.89 10.21
C GLU A 349 -7.64 -25.69 9.85
N ASP A 350 -7.64 -27.00 10.10
CA ASP A 350 -6.53 -27.88 9.72
C ASP A 350 -6.34 -27.87 8.18
N MET A 351 -5.16 -27.51 7.69
CA MET A 351 -4.88 -27.56 6.27
C MET A 351 -4.83 -29.01 5.79
N PRO A 352 -5.58 -29.37 4.75
CA PRO A 352 -5.61 -30.75 4.30
C PRO A 352 -4.39 -31.09 3.44
N TRP A 353 -4.12 -32.38 3.26
CA TRP A 353 -3.12 -32.86 2.33
C TRP A 353 -3.63 -32.84 0.89
N CYS A 354 -2.76 -32.52 -0.07
CA CYS A 354 -3.12 -32.61 -1.48
C CYS A 354 -3.47 -34.07 -1.86
N THR A 355 -4.53 -34.26 -2.63
CA THR A 355 -5.01 -35.60 -3.03
C THR A 355 -4.16 -36.29 -4.10
N GLY A 356 -3.20 -35.55 -4.67
CA GLY A 356 -2.25 -35.99 -5.67
C GLY A 356 -1.08 -35.02 -5.77
N ASP A 357 -0.17 -35.26 -6.71
CA ASP A 357 0.94 -34.34 -6.99
C ASP A 357 0.42 -33.10 -7.73
N PRO A 358 0.47 -31.89 -7.13
CA PRO A 358 -0.04 -30.67 -7.75
C PRO A 358 0.74 -30.23 -8.98
N PHE A 359 1.94 -30.76 -9.20
CA PHE A 359 2.77 -30.43 -10.36
C PHE A 359 2.57 -31.41 -11.53
N THR A 360 1.76 -32.45 -11.34
CA THR A 360 1.37 -33.39 -12.39
C THR A 360 0.09 -32.90 -13.08
N ASN A 361 0.21 -32.55 -14.38
CA ASN A 361 -0.85 -31.97 -15.22
C ASN A 361 -1.38 -30.63 -14.71
N PRO A 362 -0.53 -29.58 -14.64
CA PRO A 362 -0.97 -28.27 -14.15
C PRO A 362 -2.04 -27.66 -15.06
N ASP A 363 -2.88 -26.79 -14.49
CA ASP A 363 -4.00 -26.16 -15.20
C ASP A 363 -3.51 -25.27 -16.36
N ALA A 364 -2.32 -24.67 -16.18
CA ALA A 364 -1.57 -23.93 -17.18
C ALA A 364 -0.06 -24.23 -17.07
N PRO A 365 0.75 -23.98 -18.12
CA PRO A 365 2.21 -24.09 -18.01
C PRO A 365 2.75 -23.18 -16.91
N GLY A 366 3.50 -23.73 -15.95
CA GLY A 366 4.09 -22.96 -14.86
C GLY A 366 3.18 -22.70 -13.66
N SER A 367 1.96 -23.26 -13.63
CA SER A 367 1.03 -23.23 -12.50
C SER A 367 0.94 -24.60 -11.80
N ILE A 368 -0.06 -24.78 -10.92
CA ILE A 368 -0.42 -26.05 -10.29
C ILE A 368 -1.71 -26.65 -10.89
N ASN A 369 -1.96 -27.93 -10.60
CA ASN A 369 -3.24 -28.60 -10.84
C ASN A 369 -4.16 -28.35 -9.64
N THR A 370 -5.07 -27.38 -9.74
CA THR A 370 -5.96 -27.02 -8.61
C THR A 370 -6.94 -28.13 -8.25
N SER A 371 -7.19 -29.11 -9.13
CA SER A 371 -8.09 -30.24 -8.83
C SER A 371 -7.57 -31.20 -7.76
N VAL A 372 -6.29 -31.10 -7.37
CA VAL A 372 -5.75 -31.90 -6.26
C VAL A 372 -6.02 -31.30 -4.88
N ILE A 373 -6.41 -30.01 -4.84
CA ILE A 373 -6.84 -29.33 -3.61
C ILE A 373 -8.20 -29.91 -3.23
N PRO A 374 -8.37 -30.40 -1.98
CA PRO A 374 -9.65 -30.93 -1.52
C PRO A 374 -10.81 -29.92 -1.67
N ALA A 375 -12.00 -30.46 -1.90
CA ALA A 375 -13.16 -29.62 -2.20
C ALA A 375 -13.59 -28.82 -0.96
N GLY A 376 -13.67 -27.50 -1.11
CA GLY A 376 -13.99 -26.58 -0.02
C GLY A 376 -12.77 -25.91 0.61
N ASP A 377 -11.55 -26.27 0.15
CA ASP A 377 -10.29 -25.70 0.60
C ASP A 377 -9.64 -24.85 -0.51
N THR A 378 -8.79 -23.90 -0.11
CA THR A 378 -8.02 -23.07 -1.03
C THR A 378 -6.52 -23.42 -1.05
N TRP A 379 -6.06 -24.19 -0.05
CA TRP A 379 -4.67 -24.63 0.10
C TRP A 379 -4.57 -26.11 0.48
N CYS A 380 -3.45 -26.74 0.13
CA CYS A 380 -3.14 -28.09 0.59
C CYS A 380 -1.64 -28.33 0.81
N ILE A 381 -1.34 -29.23 1.74
CA ILE A 381 0.02 -29.67 2.10
C ILE A 381 0.54 -30.66 1.07
N VAL A 382 1.72 -30.38 0.52
CA VAL A 382 2.45 -31.26 -0.39
C VAL A 382 3.44 -32.14 0.36
N SER A 383 4.14 -31.59 1.35
CA SER A 383 5.10 -32.34 2.16
C SER A 383 5.33 -31.70 3.52
N GLU A 384 5.74 -32.53 4.47
CA GLU A 384 6.20 -32.14 5.80
C GLU A 384 7.64 -32.66 6.00
N GLY A 385 8.46 -31.89 6.70
CA GLY A 385 9.79 -32.29 7.10
C GLY A 385 10.20 -31.65 8.42
N THR A 386 11.40 -31.99 8.89
CA THR A 386 12.01 -31.36 10.05
C THR A 386 13.39 -30.86 9.68
N GLU A 387 13.68 -29.60 9.99
CA GLU A 387 14.96 -28.96 9.74
C GLU A 387 15.64 -28.62 11.08
N ILE A 388 16.97 -28.77 11.13
CA ILE A 388 17.78 -28.31 12.26
C ILE A 388 18.22 -26.88 11.95
N ALA A 389 17.52 -25.89 12.49
CA ALA A 389 17.82 -24.47 12.29
C ALA A 389 19.08 -24.03 13.07
N SER A 390 19.32 -24.63 14.25
CA SER A 390 20.53 -24.40 15.03
C SER A 390 20.84 -25.56 15.98
N ALA A 391 21.95 -25.48 16.71
CA ALA A 391 22.34 -26.50 17.69
C ALA A 391 21.29 -26.72 18.80
N THR A 392 20.37 -25.77 19.01
CA THR A 392 19.33 -25.81 20.04
C THR A 392 17.92 -25.68 19.50
N GLN A 393 17.73 -25.65 18.17
CA GLN A 393 16.43 -25.40 17.55
C GLN A 393 16.22 -26.29 16.34
N THR A 394 15.12 -27.05 16.38
CA THR A 394 14.52 -27.68 15.21
C THR A 394 13.33 -26.85 14.76
N ARG A 395 12.99 -26.89 13.47
CA ARG A 395 11.75 -26.32 12.93
C ARG A 395 11.01 -27.42 12.14
N THR A 396 9.69 -27.46 12.23
CA THR A 396 8.87 -28.26 11.33
C THR A 396 8.69 -27.45 10.05
N THR A 397 8.97 -28.06 8.91
CA THR A 397 8.88 -27.43 7.59
C THR A 397 7.69 -28.00 6.85
N TRP A 398 6.79 -27.13 6.41
CA TRP A 398 5.66 -27.47 5.57
C TRP A 398 5.85 -26.87 4.18
N ASN A 399 5.63 -27.67 3.14
CA ASN A 399 5.49 -27.15 1.78
C ASN A 399 4.02 -27.29 1.38
N ALA A 400 3.41 -26.17 1.05
CA ALA A 400 2.01 -26.09 0.67
C ALA A 400 1.86 -25.41 -0.69
N VAL A 401 0.73 -25.64 -1.34
CA VAL A 401 0.33 -24.94 -2.56
C VAL A 401 -1.13 -24.52 -2.46
N GLY A 402 -1.50 -23.46 -3.15
CA GLY A 402 -2.88 -23.01 -3.14
C GLY A 402 -3.17 -21.80 -4.00
N ILE A 403 -4.36 -21.26 -3.77
CA ILE A 403 -4.94 -20.07 -4.39
C ILE A 403 -5.55 -19.17 -3.30
N GLY A 404 -5.77 -17.90 -3.59
CA GLY A 404 -6.37 -16.97 -2.63
C GLY A 404 -5.44 -16.55 -1.49
N ASP A 405 -6.05 -16.03 -0.41
CA ASP A 405 -5.38 -15.16 0.56
C ASP A 405 -5.42 -15.74 1.99
N PRO A 406 -4.57 -16.73 2.31
CA PRO A 406 -4.65 -17.44 3.57
C PRO A 406 -3.89 -16.76 4.72
N TYR A 407 -4.33 -17.01 5.95
CA TYR A 407 -3.51 -16.85 7.16
C TYR A 407 -3.05 -18.24 7.61
N PHE A 408 -1.79 -18.41 8.02
CA PHE A 408 -1.24 -19.70 8.47
C PHE A 408 -0.81 -19.64 9.93
N ARG A 409 -0.89 -20.77 10.63
CA ARG A 409 -0.29 -20.94 11.97
C ARG A 409 0.17 -22.37 12.24
#